data_AF-A0A2B4T159-F1
#
_entry.id   AF-A0A2B4T159-F1
#
_cell.length_a   1.000
_cell.length_b   1.000
_cell.length_c   1.000
_cell.angle_alpha   90.00
_cell.angle_beta   90.00
_cell.angle_gamma   90.00
#
_symmetry.space_group_name_H-M   'P 1'
#
loop_
_entity.id
_entity.type
_entity.pdbx_description
1 polymer ?
#
loop_
_entity_poly.entity_id
_entity_poly.type
_entity_poly.pdbx_seq_one_letter_code
_entity_poly.pdbx_strand_id
1 'polypeptide(L)'
;MVSAVVKKTVTGLLVIAFFVAGIAKITDKLSPKVHHQMKRDFADLAKVHPLKVWFHRDVSSDMYRLVIGYLEVICALVLYSAPRPLKFASIIILLIVMAMIMQGLYWLGKPAVVFAPGAVSSFLLVINFMTLLGEAPPKQKKRE
;
A
#
# COMPACT_ATOMS: atom_id res chain seq x y z
N MET A 1 15.83 -6.98 -22.72
CA MET A 1 15.64 -8.00 -21.66
C MET A 1 15.80 -7.42 -20.25
N VAL A 2 16.88 -6.69 -19.95
CA VAL A 2 17.16 -6.14 -18.60
C VAL A 2 16.00 -5.34 -18.01
N SER A 3 15.39 -4.42 -18.77
CA SER A 3 14.25 -3.63 -18.31
C SER A 3 13.04 -4.48 -17.90
N ALA A 4 12.74 -5.56 -18.63
CA ALA A 4 11.60 -6.43 -18.32
C ALA A 4 11.83 -7.25 -17.03
N VAL A 5 13.06 -7.73 -16.82
CA VAL A 5 13.45 -8.44 -15.59
C VAL A 5 13.35 -7.50 -14.40
N VAL A 6 13.92 -6.30 -14.49
CA VAL A 6 13.85 -5.28 -13.42
C VAL A 6 12.41 -4.96 -13.05
N LYS A 7 11.52 -4.73 -14.03
CA LYS A 7 10.09 -4.47 -13.76
C LYS A 7 9.42 -5.61 -13.00
N LYS A 8 9.64 -6.86 -13.42
CA LYS A 8 9.06 -8.03 -12.75
C LYS A 8 9.60 -8.20 -11.33
N THR A 9 10.90 -7.99 -11.13
CA THR A 9 11.52 -8.04 -9.80
C THR A 9 10.97 -6.96 -8.88
N VAL A 10 10.90 -5.70 -9.34
CA VAL A 10 10.33 -4.58 -8.56
C VAL A 10 8.88 -4.85 -8.19
N THR A 11 8.07 -5.32 -9.15
CA THR A 11 6.66 -5.66 -8.89
C THR A 11 6.55 -6.80 -7.89
N GLY A 12 7.36 -7.85 -8.03
CA GLY A 12 7.38 -8.98 -7.10
C GLY A 12 7.77 -8.58 -5.69
N LEU A 13 8.80 -7.74 -5.54
CA LEU A 13 9.23 -7.19 -4.25
C LEU A 13 8.10 -6.39 -3.59
N LEU A 14 7.42 -5.53 -4.35
CA LEU A 14 6.28 -4.76 -3.86
C LEU A 14 5.14 -5.66 -3.39
N VAL A 15 4.76 -6.64 -4.21
CA VAL A 15 3.70 -7.61 -3.85
C VAL A 15 4.03 -8.28 -2.52
N ILE A 16 5.25 -8.79 -2.36
CA ILE A 16 5.66 -9.46 -1.11
C ILE A 16 5.64 -8.48 0.07
N ALA A 17 6.20 -7.28 -0.10
CA ALA A 17 6.25 -6.28 0.96
C ALA A 17 4.85 -5.87 1.45
N PHE A 18 3.94 -5.55 0.52
CA PHE A 18 2.56 -5.17 0.85
C PHE A 18 1.75 -6.35 1.40
N PHE A 19 1.94 -7.56 0.88
CA PHE A 19 1.26 -8.75 1.38
C PHE A 19 1.67 -9.07 2.82
N VAL A 20 2.97 -9.06 3.12
CA VAL A 20 3.48 -9.30 4.48
C VAL A 20 3.07 -8.18 5.42
N ALA A 21 3.18 -6.92 5.00
CA ALA A 21 2.76 -5.76 5.80
C ALA A 21 1.25 -5.78 6.09
N GLY A 22 0.42 -6.18 5.13
CA GLY A 22 -1.02 -6.29 5.29
C GLY A 22 -1.41 -7.46 6.21
N ILE A 23 -0.76 -8.62 6.07
CA ILE A 23 -0.96 -9.75 6.99
C ILE A 23 -0.56 -9.37 8.42
N ALA A 24 0.57 -8.69 8.61
CA ALA A 24 0.99 -8.23 9.95
C ALA A 24 -0.04 -7.26 10.57
N LYS A 25 -0.72 -6.46 9.73
CA LYS A 25 -1.82 -5.59 10.16
C LYS A 25 -3.08 -6.38 10.48
N ILE A 26 -3.42 -7.47 9.78
CA ILE A 26 -4.65 -8.23 10.03
C ILE A 26 -4.49 -9.22 11.19
N THR A 27 -3.36 -9.94 11.21
CA THR A 27 -3.13 -11.13 12.02
C THR A 27 -1.94 -10.93 12.97
N ASP A 28 -2.06 -11.43 14.19
CA ASP A 28 -1.03 -11.41 15.24
C ASP A 28 -0.02 -12.57 15.15
N LYS A 29 -0.37 -13.62 14.39
CA LYS A 29 0.43 -14.84 14.18
C LYS A 29 1.82 -14.62 13.56
N LEU A 30 2.06 -13.52 12.86
CA LEU A 30 3.38 -13.25 12.26
C LEU A 30 4.39 -12.82 13.33
N SER A 31 3.99 -11.90 14.21
CA SER A 31 4.74 -11.47 15.38
C SER A 31 3.81 -10.71 16.32
N PRO A 32 3.51 -11.23 17.52
CA PRO A 32 2.61 -10.57 18.46
C PRO A 32 3.11 -9.19 18.86
N LYS A 33 4.44 -9.04 19.01
CA LYS A 33 5.08 -7.77 19.36
C LYS A 33 4.84 -6.71 18.27
N VAL A 34 5.00 -7.08 17.00
CA VAL A 34 4.76 -6.18 15.86
C VAL A 34 3.29 -5.81 15.75
N HIS A 35 2.40 -6.79 15.94
CA HIS A 35 0.96 -6.55 15.88
C HIS A 35 0.48 -5.61 17.00
N HIS A 36 0.97 -5.78 18.23
CA HIS A 36 0.67 -4.87 19.33
C HIS A 36 1.23 -3.46 19.10
N GLN A 37 2.43 -3.34 18.53
CA GLN A 37 2.99 -2.04 18.16
C GLN A 37 2.12 -1.36 17.08
N MET A 38 1.74 -2.11 16.03
CA MET A 38 0.84 -1.60 14.98
C MET A 38 -0.51 -1.15 15.55
N LYS A 39 -1.10 -1.89 16.50
CA LYS A 39 -2.35 -1.43 17.16
C LYS A 39 -2.17 -0.06 17.83
N ARG A 40 -1.04 0.19 18.50
CA ARG A 40 -0.76 1.49 19.12
C ARG A 40 -0.57 2.58 18.07
N ASP A 41 0.21 2.30 17.03
CA ASP A 41 0.47 3.25 15.95
C ASP A 41 -0.83 3.60 15.20
N PHE A 42 -1.69 2.62 14.93
CA PHE A 42 -3.00 2.85 14.33
C PHE A 42 -3.98 3.56 15.27
N ALA A 43 -3.82 3.45 16.60
CA ALA A 43 -4.62 4.20 17.56
C ALA A 43 -4.26 5.68 17.53
N ASP A 44 -2.97 5.99 17.37
CA ASP A 44 -2.50 7.35 17.16
C ASP A 44 -2.90 7.89 15.78
N LEU A 45 -2.77 7.08 14.71
CA LEU A 45 -3.19 7.48 13.36
C LEU A 45 -4.70 7.75 13.27
N ALA A 46 -5.53 7.03 14.04
CA ALA A 46 -6.98 7.26 14.07
C ALA A 46 -7.34 8.63 14.68
N LYS A 47 -6.52 9.17 15.58
CA LYS A 47 -6.75 10.50 16.19
C LYS A 47 -6.54 11.63 15.17
N VAL A 48 -5.58 11.45 14.28
CA VAL A 48 -5.21 12.43 13.24
C VAL A 48 -5.87 12.13 11.89
N HIS A 49 -6.80 11.18 11.85
CA HIS A 49 -7.44 10.79 10.60
C HIS A 49 -8.21 11.98 9.99
N PRO A 50 -8.07 12.29 8.69
CA PRO A 50 -8.76 13.41 8.05
C PRO A 50 -10.27 13.39 8.27
N LEU A 51 -10.90 12.20 8.26
CA LEU A 51 -12.33 12.04 8.60
C LEU A 51 -12.69 12.53 10.01
N LYS A 52 -11.80 12.35 11.00
CA LYS A 52 -12.04 12.84 12.36
C LYS A 52 -11.89 14.36 12.41
N VAL A 53 -10.86 14.90 11.75
CA VAL A 53 -10.57 16.35 11.76
C VAL A 53 -11.59 17.15 10.93
N TRP A 54 -12.05 16.64 9.80
CA TRP A 54 -12.98 17.34 8.92
C TRP A 54 -14.45 17.03 9.20
N PHE A 55 -14.78 15.79 9.55
CA PHE A 55 -16.17 15.35 9.70
C PHE A 55 -16.56 15.00 11.15
N HIS A 56 -15.67 15.21 12.13
CA HIS A 56 -15.90 14.93 13.56
C HIS A 56 -16.41 13.50 13.84
N ARG A 57 -16.14 12.56 12.93
CA ARG A 57 -16.53 11.16 13.06
C ARG A 57 -15.37 10.37 13.66
N ASP A 58 -15.60 9.75 14.81
CA ASP A 58 -14.62 8.84 15.39
C ASP A 58 -14.46 7.59 14.51
N VAL A 59 -13.22 7.33 14.11
CA VAL A 59 -12.84 6.13 13.37
C VAL A 59 -12.28 5.14 14.38
N SER A 60 -12.87 3.95 14.48
CA SER A 60 -12.33 2.90 15.33
C SER A 60 -10.97 2.44 14.78
N SER A 61 -9.95 2.55 15.63
CA SER A 61 -8.57 2.22 15.26
C SER A 61 -8.42 0.78 14.74
N ASP A 62 -9.14 -0.17 15.36
CA ASP A 62 -9.12 -1.56 14.92
C ASP A 62 -9.72 -1.76 13.53
N MET A 63 -10.83 -1.08 13.21
CA MET A 63 -11.42 -1.15 11.87
C MET A 63 -10.53 -0.45 10.84
N TYR A 64 -9.93 0.68 11.19
CA TYR A 64 -8.99 1.38 10.31
C TYR A 64 -7.78 0.48 9.96
N ARG A 65 -7.16 -0.14 10.97
CA ARG A 65 -6.06 -1.09 10.78
C ARG A 65 -6.46 -2.28 9.90
N LEU A 66 -7.63 -2.88 10.18
CA LEU A 66 -8.12 -4.03 9.41
C LEU A 66 -8.40 -3.65 7.96
N VAL A 67 -9.11 -2.55 7.69
CA VAL A 67 -9.43 -2.10 6.33
C VAL A 67 -8.15 -1.82 5.55
N ILE A 68 -7.19 -1.11 6.11
CA ILE A 68 -5.90 -0.86 5.46
C ILE A 68 -5.16 -2.17 5.21
N GLY A 69 -5.13 -3.08 6.19
CA GLY A 69 -4.49 -4.40 6.02
C GLY A 69 -5.12 -5.23 4.89
N TYR A 70 -6.46 -5.29 4.82
CA TYR A 70 -7.15 -5.99 3.73
C TYR A 70 -6.93 -5.33 2.38
N LEU A 71 -6.94 -4.00 2.31
CA LEU A 71 -6.63 -3.27 1.07
C LEU A 71 -5.22 -3.59 0.59
N GLU A 72 -4.22 -3.60 1.47
CA GLU A 72 -2.85 -3.94 1.10
C GLU A 72 -2.73 -5.38 0.55
N VAL A 73 -3.36 -6.35 1.22
CA VAL A 73 -3.34 -7.76 0.79
C VAL A 73 -4.07 -7.94 -0.55
N ILE A 74 -5.29 -7.40 -0.69
CA ILE A 74 -6.09 -7.53 -1.91
C ILE A 74 -5.38 -6.84 -3.08
N CYS A 75 -4.90 -5.62 -2.89
CA CYS A 75 -4.17 -4.89 -3.93
C CYS A 75 -2.84 -5.56 -4.28
N ALA A 76 -2.13 -6.17 -3.33
CA ALA A 76 -0.92 -6.94 -3.63
C ALA A 76 -1.24 -8.18 -4.50
N LEU A 77 -2.31 -8.91 -4.18
CA LEU A 77 -2.76 -10.06 -4.98
C LEU A 77 -3.19 -9.65 -6.39
N VAL A 78 -3.94 -8.55 -6.51
CA VAL A 78 -4.36 -7.99 -7.80
C VAL A 78 -3.13 -7.50 -8.58
N LEU A 79 -2.16 -6.84 -7.93
CA LEU A 79 -0.93 -6.39 -8.57
C LEU A 79 -0.09 -7.56 -9.12
N TYR A 80 -0.18 -8.74 -8.49
CA TYR A 80 0.49 -9.95 -8.94
C TYR A 80 -0.20 -10.59 -10.16
N SER A 81 -1.51 -10.86 -10.08
CA SER A 81 -2.21 -11.74 -11.03
C SER A 81 -3.09 -11.02 -12.05
N ALA A 82 -3.43 -9.75 -11.87
CA ALA A 82 -4.50 -9.12 -12.64
C ALA A 82 -4.05 -8.52 -13.99
N PRO A 83 -4.99 -8.27 -14.93
CA PRO A 83 -4.70 -7.52 -16.16
C PRO A 83 -4.32 -6.05 -15.89
N ARG A 84 -3.70 -5.40 -16.88
CA ARG A 84 -3.21 -4.00 -16.78
C ARG A 84 -4.16 -3.00 -16.10
N PRO A 85 -5.47 -2.89 -16.45
CA PRO A 85 -6.34 -1.90 -15.82
C PRO A 85 -6.50 -2.11 -14.31
N LEU A 86 -6.55 -3.37 -13.85
CA LEU A 86 -6.67 -3.68 -12.42
C LEU A 86 -5.36 -3.46 -11.67
N LYS A 87 -4.21 -3.65 -12.34
CA LYS A 87 -2.90 -3.27 -11.80
C LYS A 87 -2.81 -1.77 -11.56
N PHE A 88 -3.26 -0.96 -12.52
CA PHE A 88 -3.32 0.50 -12.35
C PHE A 88 -4.17 0.90 -11.14
N ALA A 89 -5.38 0.35 -11.03
CA ALA A 89 -6.26 0.63 -9.90
C ALA A 89 -5.59 0.26 -8.57
N SER A 90 -4.94 -0.91 -8.50
CA SER A 90 -4.25 -1.37 -7.29
C SER A 90 -3.08 -0.47 -6.90
N ILE A 91 -2.28 -0.01 -7.87
CA ILE A 91 -1.17 0.93 -7.61
C ILE A 91 -1.70 2.25 -7.07
N ILE A 92 -2.78 2.79 -7.65
CA ILE A 92 -3.42 4.04 -7.19
C ILE A 92 -3.93 3.88 -5.76
N ILE A 93 -4.63 2.78 -5.45
CA ILE A 93 -5.14 2.52 -4.09
C ILE A 93 -3.98 2.41 -3.10
N LEU A 94 -2.92 1.66 -3.41
CA LEU A 94 -1.76 1.53 -2.54
C LEU A 94 -1.01 2.87 -2.34
N LEU A 95 -0.94 3.72 -3.36
CA LEU A 95 -0.39 5.08 -3.24
C LEU A 95 -1.22 5.95 -2.30
N ILE A 96 -2.55 5.89 -2.39
CA ILE A 96 -3.46 6.62 -1.49
C ILE A 96 -3.27 6.13 -0.05
N VAL A 97 -3.20 4.81 0.17
CA VAL A 97 -2.94 4.21 1.49
C VAL A 97 -1.62 4.72 2.07
N MET A 98 -0.54 4.71 1.27
CA MET A 98 0.77 5.20 1.71
C MET A 98 0.74 6.70 2.02
N ALA A 99 0.08 7.51 1.19
CA ALA A 99 -0.08 8.94 1.44
C ALA A 99 -0.84 9.22 2.75
N MET A 100 -1.93 8.50 3.00
CA MET A 100 -2.72 8.63 4.25
C MET A 100 -1.89 8.27 5.49
N ILE A 101 -1.13 7.18 5.43
CA ILE A 101 -0.25 6.78 6.54
C ILE A 101 0.85 7.83 6.76
N MET A 102 1.52 8.28 5.69
CA MET A 102 2.58 9.29 5.78
C MET A 102 2.06 10.63 6.31
N GLN A 103 0.89 11.08 5.86
CA GLN A 103 0.25 12.28 6.40
C GLN A 103 -0.05 12.12 7.90
N GLY A 104 -0.61 10.97 8.31
CA GLY A 104 -0.87 10.71 9.72
C GLY A 104 0.40 10.70 10.56
N LEU A 105 1.48 10.09 10.07
CA LEU A 105 2.79 10.12 10.73
C LEU A 105 3.35 11.54 10.84
N TYR A 106 3.13 12.38 9.82
CA TYR A 106 3.53 13.79 9.82
C TYR A 106 2.77 14.59 10.87
N TRP A 107 1.46 14.41 10.97
CA TRP A 107 0.64 15.09 11.99
C TRP A 107 0.94 14.62 13.41
N LEU A 108 1.39 13.38 13.57
CA LEU A 108 1.87 12.84 14.85
C LEU A 108 3.29 13.27 15.22
N GLY A 109 4.00 13.99 14.34
CA GLY A 109 5.37 14.44 14.60
C GLY A 109 6.37 13.28 14.79
N LYS A 110 6.12 12.11 14.20
CA LYS A 110 7.01 10.95 14.32
C LYS A 110 8.36 11.23 13.65
N PRO A 111 9.45 10.59 14.08
CA PRO A 111 10.77 10.80 13.45
C PRO A 111 10.79 10.28 12.01
N ALA A 112 11.57 10.94 11.14
CA ALA A 112 11.67 10.63 9.71
C ALA A 112 12.03 9.17 9.40
N VAL A 113 12.73 8.49 10.30
CA VAL A 113 13.08 7.06 10.17
C VAL A 113 11.83 6.17 10.06
N VAL A 114 10.72 6.55 10.71
CA VAL A 114 9.44 5.81 10.66
C VAL A 114 8.75 6.00 9.30
N PHE A 115 9.08 7.05 8.55
CA PHE A 115 8.58 7.30 7.20
C PHE A 115 9.30 6.46 6.16
N ALA A 116 10.51 5.97 6.44
CA ALA A 116 11.34 5.24 5.50
C ALA A 116 10.60 4.10 4.75
N PRO A 117 9.89 3.17 5.42
CA PRO A 117 9.16 2.12 4.71
C PRO A 117 8.05 2.66 3.80
N GLY A 118 7.33 3.70 4.24
CA GLY A 118 6.29 4.35 3.43
C GLY A 118 6.86 5.09 2.22
N ALA A 119 7.97 5.81 2.41
CA ALA A 119 8.65 6.56 1.36
C ALA A 119 9.26 5.64 0.30
N VAL A 120 9.95 4.57 0.71
CA VAL A 120 10.52 3.57 -0.20
C VAL A 120 9.41 2.88 -0.99
N SER A 121 8.34 2.46 -0.32
CA SER A 121 7.20 1.79 -0.99
C SER A 121 6.49 2.73 -1.97
N SER A 122 6.31 4.00 -1.61
CA SER A 122 5.71 5.01 -2.48
C SER A 122 6.57 5.27 -3.72
N PHE A 123 7.89 5.42 -3.54
CA PHE A 123 8.81 5.62 -4.66
C PHE A 123 8.78 4.44 -5.63
N LEU A 124 8.83 3.21 -5.11
CA LEU A 124 8.73 1.99 -5.92
C LEU A 124 7.37 1.87 -6.63
N LEU A 125 6.27 2.25 -5.98
CA LEU A 125 4.93 2.28 -6.60
C LEU A 125 4.86 3.31 -7.73
N VAL A 126 5.45 4.50 -7.58
CA VAL A 126 5.50 5.52 -8.64
C VAL A 126 6.31 5.03 -9.82
N ILE A 127 7.47 4.40 -9.59
CA ILE A 127 8.24 3.76 -10.67
C ILE A 127 7.39 2.70 -11.35
N ASN A 128 6.71 1.84 -10.60
CA ASN A 128 5.86 0.80 -11.16
C ASN A 128 4.72 1.40 -12.01
N PHE A 129 4.08 2.46 -11.52
CA PHE A 129 3.06 3.22 -12.23
C PHE A 129 3.57 3.79 -13.57
N MET A 130 4.70 4.49 -13.54
CA MET A 130 5.33 5.06 -14.74
C MET A 130 5.71 3.97 -15.75
N THR A 131 6.24 2.84 -15.27
CA THR A 131 6.60 1.72 -16.16
C THR A 131 5.39 1.04 -16.78
N LEU A 132 4.22 1.10 -16.14
CA LEU A 132 2.97 0.56 -16.64
C LEU A 132 2.32 1.51 -17.64
N LEU A 133 2.42 2.83 -17.44
CA LEU A 133 2.00 3.86 -18.40
C LEU A 133 2.81 3.83 -19.70
N GLY A 134 4.13 3.61 -19.60
CA GLY A 134 5.02 3.52 -20.76
C GLY A 134 4.83 2.26 -21.60
N GLU A 135 4.02 1.30 -21.17
CA GLU A 135 3.72 0.12 -21.96
C GLU A 135 2.52 0.37 -22.89
N ALA A 136 2.80 0.51 -24.20
CA ALA A 136 1.76 0.61 -25.23
C ALA A 136 0.69 -0.49 -25.07
N PRO A 137 -0.61 -0.18 -25.23
CA PRO A 137 -1.68 -1.15 -25.08
C PRO A 137 -1.43 -2.37 -25.98
N PRO A 138 -1.76 -3.59 -25.53
CA PRO A 138 -1.57 -4.79 -26.34
C PRO A 138 -2.30 -4.59 -27.67
N LYS A 139 -1.56 -4.70 -28.79
CA LYS A 139 -2.14 -4.69 -30.13
C LYS A 139 -3.28 -5.71 -30.13
N GLN A 140 -4.51 -5.25 -30.33
CA GLN A 140 -5.65 -6.14 -30.48
C GLN A 140 -5.31 -7.13 -31.58
N LYS A 141 -5.19 -8.41 -31.22
CA LYS A 141 -5.07 -9.49 -32.19
C LYS A 141 -6.36 -9.46 -32.99
N LYS A 142 -6.32 -8.89 -34.21
CA LYS A 142 -7.39 -9.05 -35.21
C LYS A 142 -7.70 -10.54 -35.25
N ARG A 143 -8.91 -10.91 -34.83
CA ARG A 143 -9.45 -12.22 -35.15
C ARG A 143 -9.67 -12.18 -36.65
N GLU A 144 -8.80 -12.85 -37.38
CA GLU A 144 -9.02 -13.26 -38.77
C GLU A 144 -10.17 -14.27 -38.84
#